data_AF-A0A3Q9J5X3-F1
#
_entry.id   AF-A0A3Q9J5X3-F1
#
_cell.length_a   1.000
_cell.length_b   1.000
_cell.length_c   1.000
_cell.angle_alpha   90.00
_cell.angle_beta   90.00
_cell.angle_gamma   90.00
#
_symmetry.space_group_name_H-M   'P 1'
#
loop_
_entity.id
_entity.type
_entity.pdbx_description
1 polymer ?
#
loop_
_entity_poly.entity_id
_entity_poly.type
_entity_poly.pdbx_seq_one_letter_code
_entity_poly.pdbx_strand_id
1 'polypeptide(L)'
;MIRPSALVAERVRSRLRAEGIDPSIDPDGAWRIAHAEVRRHDDLALARGEALIDDEAACVREVLATLSGFGALQPLLDDPQVEEIWLNGAGHVHVAREGTAERTDVVLDEVSVRDLVERMLQSTGRRVDISKPRF
;
A
#
# COMPACT_ATOMS: atom_id res chain seq x y z
N MET A 1 -22.24 -6.35 1.68
CA MET A 1 -22.06 -6.08 0.24
C MET A 1 -20.56 -6.07 -0.01
N ILE A 2 -20.03 -6.94 -0.86
CA ILE A 2 -18.59 -7.01 -1.14
C ILE A 2 -18.21 -5.74 -1.90
N ARG A 3 -17.20 -5.00 -1.43
CA ARG A 3 -16.71 -3.81 -2.13
C ARG A 3 -16.08 -4.23 -3.47
N PRO A 4 -16.42 -3.58 -4.60
CA PRO A 4 -15.83 -3.89 -5.91
C PRO A 4 -14.29 -3.88 -5.89
N SER A 5 -13.70 -2.97 -5.10
CA SER A 5 -12.26 -2.83 -4.89
C SER A 5 -11.57 -4.10 -4.40
N ALA A 6 -12.21 -4.88 -3.51
CA ALA A 6 -11.63 -6.13 -2.99
C ALA A 6 -11.51 -7.22 -4.06
N LEU A 7 -12.52 -7.35 -4.93
CA LEU A 7 -12.53 -8.32 -6.02
C LEU A 7 -11.54 -7.93 -7.14
N VAL A 8 -11.39 -6.62 -7.39
CA VAL A 8 -10.38 -6.11 -8.32
C VAL A 8 -8.98 -6.32 -7.74
N ALA A 9 -8.77 -6.07 -6.44
CA ALA A 9 -7.49 -6.27 -5.79
C ALA A 9 -6.97 -7.70 -5.90
N GLU A 10 -7.81 -8.72 -5.69
CA GLU A 10 -7.35 -10.12 -5.79
C GLU A 10 -6.95 -10.49 -7.23
N ARG A 11 -7.61 -9.92 -8.24
CA ARG A 11 -7.24 -10.10 -9.65
C ARG A 11 -5.91 -9.43 -9.97
N VAL A 12 -5.73 -8.18 -9.54
CA VAL A 12 -4.48 -7.44 -9.71
C VAL A 12 -3.34 -8.16 -8.99
N ARG A 13 -3.53 -8.62 -7.75
CA ARG A 13 -2.55 -9.44 -7.01
C ARG A 13 -2.12 -10.68 -7.77
N SER A 14 -3.09 -11.43 -8.28
CA SER A 14 -2.84 -12.65 -9.05
C SER A 14 -2.00 -12.37 -10.29
N ARG A 15 -2.29 -11.25 -10.97
CA ARG A 15 -1.59 -10.83 -12.18
C ARG A 15 -0.18 -10.32 -11.90
N LEU A 16 0.01 -9.53 -10.86
CA LEU A 16 1.32 -9.07 -10.40
C LEU A 16 2.26 -10.24 -10.10
N ARG A 17 1.78 -11.27 -9.39
CA ARG A 17 2.57 -12.48 -9.12
C ARG A 17 2.92 -13.25 -10.39
N ALA A 18 1.97 -13.38 -11.32
CA ALA A 18 2.20 -14.09 -12.57
C ALA A 18 3.23 -13.37 -13.47
N GLU A 19 3.23 -12.05 -13.46
CA GLU A 19 4.15 -11.21 -14.23
C GLU A 19 5.46 -10.90 -13.47
N GLY A 20 5.57 -11.31 -12.19
CA GLY A 20 6.76 -11.08 -11.36
C GLY A 20 6.97 -9.61 -10.99
N ILE A 21 5.91 -8.80 -11.01
CA ILE A 21 5.97 -7.37 -10.74
C ILE A 21 5.74 -7.12 -9.26
N ASP A 22 6.74 -6.56 -8.61
CA ASP A 22 6.63 -6.05 -7.24
C ASP A 22 6.20 -4.56 -7.30
N PRO A 23 5.03 -4.19 -6.73
CA PRO A 23 4.57 -2.80 -6.70
C PRO A 23 5.53 -1.81 -6.01
N SER A 24 6.43 -2.29 -5.15
CA SER A 24 7.44 -1.45 -4.49
C SER A 24 8.67 -1.19 -5.36
N ILE A 25 8.95 -2.07 -6.33
CA ILE A 25 10.10 -1.96 -7.24
C ILE A 25 9.68 -1.33 -8.58
N ASP A 26 8.50 -1.69 -9.09
CA ASP A 26 7.94 -1.18 -10.35
C ASP A 26 6.53 -0.62 -10.11
N PRO A 27 6.43 0.61 -9.57
CA PRO A 27 5.14 1.25 -9.30
C PRO A 27 4.36 1.55 -10.58
N ASP A 28 5.04 1.87 -11.69
CA ASP A 28 4.40 2.13 -12.98
C ASP A 28 3.82 0.85 -13.58
N GLY A 29 4.52 -0.28 -13.43
CA GLY A 29 4.04 -1.61 -13.77
C GLY A 29 2.80 -2.00 -13.00
N ALA A 30 2.84 -1.83 -11.68
CA ALA A 30 1.70 -2.12 -10.83
C ALA A 30 0.50 -1.23 -11.15
N TRP A 31 0.71 0.07 -11.37
CA TRP A 31 -0.35 1.01 -11.73
C TRP A 31 -1.03 0.62 -13.03
N ARG A 32 -0.25 0.24 -14.06
CA ARG A 32 -0.79 -0.18 -15.36
C ARG A 32 -1.69 -1.41 -15.24
N ILE A 33 -1.29 -2.39 -14.42
CA ILE A 33 -2.07 -3.60 -14.17
C ILE A 33 -3.34 -3.26 -13.40
N ALA A 34 -3.24 -2.47 -12.33
CA ALA A 34 -4.38 -2.07 -11.53
C ALA A 34 -5.42 -1.31 -12.36
N HIS A 35 -4.97 -0.34 -13.16
CA HIS A 35 -5.82 0.41 -14.07
C HIS A 35 -6.49 -0.47 -15.12
N ALA A 36 -5.77 -1.44 -15.69
CA ALA A 36 -6.34 -2.37 -16.67
C ALA A 36 -7.43 -3.28 -16.05
N GLU A 37 -7.24 -3.76 -14.82
CA GLU A 37 -8.24 -4.61 -14.15
C GLU A 37 -9.46 -3.84 -13.65
N VAL A 38 -9.29 -2.57 -13.25
CA VAL A 38 -10.41 -1.67 -12.91
C VAL A 38 -11.28 -1.46 -14.14
N ARG A 39 -10.71 -1.07 -15.29
CA ARG A 39 -11.48 -0.91 -16.52
C ARG A 39 -12.17 -2.19 -16.98
N ARG A 40 -11.46 -3.31 -16.90
CA ARG A 40 -12.04 -4.62 -17.21
C ARG A 40 -13.22 -4.95 -16.30
N HIS A 41 -13.19 -4.52 -15.04
CA HIS A 41 -14.32 -4.69 -14.13
C HIS A 41 -15.54 -3.92 -14.63
N ASP A 42 -15.38 -2.64 -14.95
CA ASP A 42 -16.48 -1.79 -15.41
C ASP A 42 -17.08 -2.27 -16.73
N ASP A 43 -16.25 -2.71 -17.69
CA ASP A 43 -16.72 -3.30 -18.95
C ASP A 43 -17.61 -4.52 -18.71
N LEU A 44 -17.24 -5.38 -17.76
CA LEU A 44 -18.01 -6.56 -17.40
C LEU A 44 -19.27 -6.23 -16.60
N ALA A 45 -19.19 -5.25 -15.70
CA ALA A 45 -20.34 -4.79 -14.91
C ALA A 45 -21.40 -4.17 -15.83
N LEU A 46 -20.98 -3.36 -16.81
CA LEU A 46 -21.86 -2.78 -17.82
C LEU A 46 -22.60 -3.87 -18.61
N ALA A 47 -21.89 -4.91 -19.07
CA ALA A 47 -22.49 -6.02 -19.81
C ALA A 47 -23.51 -6.83 -18.99
N ARG A 48 -23.43 -6.78 -17.65
CA ARG A 48 -24.31 -7.50 -16.72
C ARG A 48 -25.40 -6.63 -16.11
N GLY A 49 -25.40 -5.32 -16.38
CA GLY A 49 -26.30 -4.36 -15.74
C GLY A 49 -26.01 -4.17 -14.25
N GLU A 50 -24.77 -4.38 -13.82
CA GLU A 50 -24.31 -4.18 -12.45
C GLU A 50 -23.80 -2.74 -12.24
N ALA A 51 -23.61 -2.34 -10.99
CA ALA A 51 -23.10 -1.01 -10.64
C ALA A 51 -21.63 -0.86 -11.07
N LEU A 52 -21.31 0.29 -11.68
CA LEU A 52 -19.97 0.66 -12.12
C LEU A 52 -19.16 1.27 -10.95
N ILE A 53 -17.85 1.35 -11.14
CA ILE A 53 -16.97 2.14 -10.29
C ILE A 53 -17.14 3.63 -10.65
N ASP A 54 -17.61 4.43 -9.70
CA ASP A 54 -17.86 5.86 -9.94
C ASP A 54 -16.57 6.69 -10.15
N ASP A 55 -15.48 6.32 -9.48
CA ASP A 55 -14.15 6.94 -9.60
C ASP A 55 -13.08 5.87 -9.81
N GLU A 56 -12.79 5.56 -11.09
CA GLU A 56 -11.74 4.62 -11.48
C GLU A 56 -10.41 4.94 -10.81
N ALA A 57 -10.02 6.22 -10.77
CA ALA A 57 -8.73 6.63 -10.23
C ALA A 57 -8.65 6.41 -8.72
N ALA A 58 -9.74 6.65 -7.99
CA ALA A 58 -9.83 6.31 -6.57
C ALA A 58 -9.77 4.81 -6.33
N CYS A 59 -10.48 4.01 -7.14
CA CYS A 59 -10.44 2.55 -7.01
C CYS A 59 -9.04 2.00 -7.31
N VAL A 60 -8.35 2.50 -8.33
CA VAL A 60 -6.97 2.12 -8.64
C VAL A 60 -6.06 2.40 -7.44
N ARG A 61 -6.17 3.59 -6.84
CA ARG A 61 -5.40 3.94 -5.63
C ARG A 61 -5.71 3.01 -4.47
N GLU A 62 -6.98 2.72 -4.20
CA GLU A 62 -7.40 1.81 -3.12
C GLU A 62 -6.88 0.38 -3.34
N VAL A 63 -6.96 -0.11 -4.57
CA VAL A 63 -6.45 -1.43 -4.96
C VAL A 63 -4.93 -1.48 -4.78
N LEU A 64 -4.20 -0.50 -5.31
CA LEU A 64 -2.74 -0.45 -5.15
C LEU A 64 -2.34 -0.34 -3.69
N ALA A 65 -3.02 0.47 -2.89
CA ALA A 65 -2.78 0.58 -1.45
C ALA A 65 -3.01 -0.75 -0.71
N THR A 66 -4.00 -1.53 -1.14
CA THR A 66 -4.29 -2.87 -0.59
C THR A 66 -3.25 -3.92 -1.01
N LEU A 67 -2.56 -3.69 -2.11
CA LEU A 67 -1.59 -4.62 -2.69
C LEU A 67 -0.14 -4.25 -2.40
N SER A 68 0.11 -2.98 -2.11
CA SER A 68 1.36 -2.53 -1.54
C SER A 68 1.40 -2.99 -0.08
N GLY A 69 2.17 -4.04 0.18
CA GLY A 69 2.66 -4.27 1.54
C GLY A 69 3.49 -3.06 2.02
N PHE A 70 3.83 -3.02 3.30
CA PHE A 70 4.69 -1.98 3.86
C PHE A 70 6.19 -2.20 3.55
N GLY A 71 6.49 -2.98 2.49
CA GLY A 71 7.84 -3.30 2.05
C GLY A 71 8.66 -3.94 3.17
N ALA A 72 9.83 -3.38 3.44
CA ALA A 72 10.74 -3.87 4.47
C ALA A 72 10.16 -3.81 5.91
N LEU A 73 9.09 -3.05 6.15
CA LEU A 73 8.39 -3.04 7.44
C LEU A 73 7.35 -4.15 7.60
N GLN A 74 6.94 -4.81 6.51
CA GLN A 74 5.90 -5.83 6.58
C GLN A 74 6.19 -6.92 7.62
N PRO A 75 7.42 -7.47 7.72
CA PRO A 75 7.73 -8.47 8.75
C PRO A 75 7.61 -7.95 10.19
N LEU A 76 7.89 -6.66 10.42
CA LEU A 76 7.77 -6.04 11.74
C LEU A 76 6.31 -5.78 12.12
N LEU A 77 5.46 -5.49 11.13
CA LEU A 77 4.03 -5.28 11.34
C LEU A 77 3.26 -6.60 11.51
N ASP A 78 3.74 -7.68 10.88
CA ASP A 78 3.16 -9.01 11.00
C ASP A 78 3.59 -9.72 12.31
N ASP A 79 4.56 -9.16 13.04
CA ASP A 79 5.12 -9.73 14.25
C ASP A 79 4.29 -9.33 15.49
N PRO A 80 3.61 -10.29 16.15
CA PRO A 80 2.72 -10.00 17.28
C PRO A 80 3.46 -9.57 18.56
N GLN A 81 4.78 -9.73 18.64
CA GLN A 81 5.58 -9.24 19.77
C GLN A 81 5.98 -7.77 19.60
N VAL A 82 5.81 -7.17 18.41
CA VAL A 82 6.07 -5.76 18.16
C VAL A 82 4.89 -4.92 18.65
N GLU A 83 5.15 -4.06 19.62
CA GLU A 83 4.14 -3.17 20.22
C GLU A 83 4.11 -1.81 19.52
N GLU A 84 5.27 -1.26 19.18
CA GLU A 84 5.42 0.05 18.57
C GLU A 84 6.58 0.05 17.56
N ILE A 85 6.48 0.87 16.51
CA ILE A 85 7.52 1.04 15.48
C ILE A 85 7.85 2.53 15.36
N TRP A 86 9.13 2.88 15.44
CA TRP A 86 9.63 4.25 15.29
C TRP A 86 10.56 4.41 14.09
N LEU A 87 10.38 5.53 13.40
CA LEU A 87 11.14 5.96 12.23
C LEU A 87 11.71 7.36 12.49
N ASN A 88 13.04 7.50 12.51
CA ASN A 88 13.71 8.78 12.74
C ASN A 88 14.26 9.35 11.41
N GLY A 89 13.38 9.56 10.43
CA GLY A 89 13.77 9.96 9.08
C GLY A 89 14.53 8.84 8.35
N ALA A 90 15.47 9.20 7.46
CA ALA A 90 16.33 8.21 6.84
C ALA A 90 17.24 7.54 7.88
N GLY A 91 17.23 6.21 7.93
CA GLY A 91 18.04 5.45 8.86
C GLY A 91 17.35 4.19 9.36
N HIS A 92 17.78 3.75 10.54
CA HIS A 92 17.34 2.50 11.14
C HIS A 92 15.92 2.61 11.71
N VAL A 93 15.14 1.57 11.46
CA VAL A 93 13.84 1.36 12.10
C VAL A 93 14.06 0.76 13.48
N HIS A 94 13.34 1.28 14.47
CA HIS A 94 13.33 0.76 15.84
C HIS A 94 11.96 0.19 16.16
N VAL A 95 11.91 -0.83 17.00
CA VAL A 95 10.66 -1.42 17.48
C VAL A 95 10.67 -1.57 19.00
N ALA A 96 9.50 -1.62 19.61
CA ALA A 96 9.32 -1.99 21.01
C ALA A 96 8.83 -3.44 21.09
N ARG A 97 9.46 -4.25 21.94
CA ARG A 97 9.00 -5.59 22.29
C ARG A 97 9.06 -5.77 23.79
N GLU A 98 7.95 -6.23 24.38
CA GLU A 98 7.86 -6.45 25.82
C GLU A 98 8.31 -5.20 26.63
N GLY A 99 7.92 -4.00 26.15
CA GLY A 99 8.33 -2.71 26.73
C GLY A 99 9.80 -2.31 26.55
N THR A 100 10.61 -3.06 25.80
CA THR A 100 12.01 -2.74 25.52
C THR A 100 12.21 -2.29 24.07
N ALA A 101 12.90 -1.18 23.87
CA ALA A 101 13.24 -0.68 22.54
C ALA A 101 14.45 -1.43 21.96
N GLU A 102 14.32 -1.90 20.72
CA GLU A 102 15.37 -2.56 19.96
C GLU A 102 15.54 -1.94 18.57
N ARG A 103 16.77 -1.99 18.05
CA ARG A 103 17.09 -1.56 16.68
C ARG A 103 16.98 -2.75 15.75
N THR A 104 16.30 -2.56 14.62
CA THR A 104 16.16 -3.60 13.59
C THR A 104 17.24 -3.47 12.51
N ASP A 105 17.35 -4.51 11.69
CA ASP A 105 18.20 -4.51 10.49
C ASP A 105 17.57 -3.74 9.30
N VAL A 106 16.32 -3.29 9.44
CA VAL A 106 15.64 -2.51 8.41
C VAL A 106 16.19 -1.09 8.38
N VAL A 107 16.61 -0.66 7.20
CA VAL A 107 17.07 0.70 6.91
C VAL A 107 16.22 1.27 5.79
N LEU A 108 15.69 2.46 6.00
CA LEU A 108 14.91 3.18 5.01
C LEU A 108 15.61 4.50 4.65
N ASP A 109 15.59 4.86 3.37
CA ASP A 109 15.99 6.20 2.93
C ASP A 109 14.79 7.18 3.02
N GLU A 110 15.05 8.48 2.80
CA GLU A 110 14.02 9.52 2.94
C GLU A 110 12.84 9.30 1.98
N VAL A 111 13.12 8.77 0.78
CA VAL A 111 12.10 8.49 -0.23
C VAL A 111 11.19 7.36 0.27
N SER A 112 11.78 6.26 0.73
CA SER A 112 11.06 5.09 1.27
C SER A 112 10.21 5.45 2.48
N VAL A 113 10.72 6.30 3.37
CA VAL A 113 9.97 6.78 4.54
C VAL A 113 8.77 7.61 4.09
N ARG A 114 8.94 8.55 3.16
CA ARG A 114 7.84 9.37 2.64
C ARG A 114 6.77 8.50 1.98
N ASP A 115 7.17 7.59 1.10
CA ASP A 115 6.25 6.72 0.37
C ASP A 115 5.51 5.78 1.32
N LEU A 116 6.17 5.32 2.39
CA LEU A 116 5.53 4.54 3.46
C LEU A 116 4.47 5.37 4.21
N VAL A 117 4.82 6.59 4.64
CA VAL A 117 3.89 7.47 5.36
C VAL A 117 2.67 7.78 4.50
N GLU A 118 2.87 8.10 3.21
CA GLU A 118 1.75 8.33 2.28
C GLU A 118 0.84 7.10 2.15
N ARG A 119 1.40 5.88 2.05
CA ARG A 119 0.63 4.63 2.01
C ARG A 119 -0.16 4.38 3.30
N MET A 120 0.43 4.59 4.47
CA MET A 120 -0.24 4.46 5.78
C MET A 120 -1.41 5.45 5.93
N LEU A 121 -1.25 6.65 5.39
CA LEU A 121 -2.30 7.68 5.43
C LEU A 121 -3.46 7.37 4.48
N GLN A 122 -3.15 6.91 3.27
CA GLN A 122 -4.16 6.51 2.28
C GLN A 122 -4.99 5.33 2.78
N SER A 123 -4.38 4.32 3.40
CA SER A 123 -5.08 3.13 3.93
C SER A 123 -5.96 3.42 5.15
N THR A 124 -5.65 4.45 5.93
CA THR A 124 -6.43 4.85 7.12
C THR A 124 -7.44 5.97 6.86
N GLY A 125 -7.47 6.54 5.66
CA GLY A 125 -8.31 7.69 5.30
C GLY A 125 -7.88 9.00 5.97
N ARG A 126 -6.66 9.07 6.52
CA ARG A 126 -6.11 10.25 7.21
C ARG A 126 -5.26 11.07 6.23
N ARG A 127 -5.23 12.39 6.39
CA ARG A 127 -4.34 13.30 5.65
C ARG A 127 -3.31 13.86 6.63
N VAL A 128 -2.02 13.83 6.28
CA VAL A 128 -0.97 14.58 6.99
C VAL A 128 -0.66 15.84 6.20
N ASP A 129 -0.75 16.98 6.86
CA ASP A 129 -0.29 18.25 6.34
C ASP A 129 1.22 18.34 6.58
N ILE A 130 2.03 18.17 5.54
CA ILE A 130 3.49 18.29 5.60
C ILE A 130 3.86 19.78 5.50
N SER A 131 3.27 20.60 6.37
CA SER A 131 3.60 22.01 6.46
C SER A 131 4.97 22.18 7.16
N LYS A 132 6.04 22.08 6.35
CA LYS A 132 7.44 22.47 6.56
C LYS A 132 8.20 21.81 7.75
N PRO A 133 9.25 21.00 7.49
CA PRO A 133 10.19 20.64 8.54
C PRO A 133 11.00 21.90 8.90
N ARG A 134 10.98 22.30 10.18
CA ARG A 134 12.02 23.20 10.70
C ARG A 134 13.24 22.33 10.99
N PHE A 135 14.27 22.49 10.17
CA PHE A 135 15.65 22.11 10.50
C PHE A 135 16.11 22.85 11.77
#